data_AF-A0A536TET6-F1
#
_entry.id   AF-A0A536TET6-F1
#
_cell.length_a   1.000
_cell.length_b   1.000
_cell.length_c   1.000
_cell.angle_alpha   90.00
_cell.angle_beta   90.00
_cell.angle_gamma   90.00
#
_symmetry.space_group_name_H-M   'P 1'
#
loop_
_entity.id
_entity.type
_entity.pdbx_description
1 polymer ?
#
loop_
_entity_poly.entity_id
_entity_poly.type
_entity_poly.pdbx_seq_one_letter_code
_entity_poly.pdbx_strand_id
1 'polypeptide(L)' 'MPSLREVQRSFATAIVFGDNGAIASLGIVPGGLGADERIAVYRNNVLGNYRKALAATYPVLQRLVGGRLFN' A
#
# COMPACT_ATOMS: atom_id res chain seq x y z
N MET A 1 -9.29 1.28 -23.38
CA MET A 1 -9.53 0.80 -22.00
C MET A 1 -8.31 -0.01 -21.58
N PRO A 2 -7.77 0.16 -20.37
CA PRO A 2 -6.64 -0.62 -19.89
C PRO A 2 -7.03 -2.10 -19.77
N SER A 3 -6.08 -2.99 -20.07
CA SER A 3 -6.19 -4.41 -19.76
C SER A 3 -6.20 -4.64 -18.25
N LEU A 4 -6.74 -5.78 -17.81
CA LEU A 4 -6.71 -6.16 -16.39
C LEU A 4 -5.30 -6.13 -15.81
N ARG A 5 -4.30 -6.55 -16.58
CA ARG A 5 -2.89 -6.54 -16.17
C ARG A 5 -2.38 -5.11 -15.89
N GLU A 6 -2.75 -4.15 -16.72
CA GLU A 6 -2.36 -2.74 -16.55
C GLU A 6 -3.03 -2.11 -15.33
N VAL A 7 -4.30 -2.44 -15.09
CA VAL A 7 -5.04 -2.02 -13.89
C VAL A 7 -4.39 -2.61 -12.63
N GLN A 8 -4.14 -3.92 -12.61
CA GLN A 8 -3.53 -4.59 -11.46
C GLN A 8 -2.12 -4.06 -11.17
N ARG A 9 -1.33 -3.81 -12.20
CA ARG A 9 0.01 -3.22 -12.04
C ARG A 9 -0.09 -1.82 -11.45
N SER A 10 -0.95 -0.97 -11.98
CA SER A 10 -1.14 0.40 -11.46
C SER A 10 -1.63 0.37 -10.02
N PHE A 11 -2.56 -0.54 -9.69
CA PHE A 11 -3.05 -0.71 -8.32
C PHE A 11 -1.92 -1.14 -7.37
N ALA A 12 -1.11 -2.13 -7.76
CA ALA A 12 0.04 -2.56 -6.97
C ALA A 12 1.05 -1.42 -6.76
N THR A 13 1.36 -0.64 -7.81
CA THR A 13 2.26 0.50 -7.69
C THR A 13 1.70 1.58 -6.76
N ALA A 14 0.41 1.89 -6.88
CA ALA A 14 -0.29 2.87 -6.05
C ALA A 14 -0.28 2.47 -4.56
N ILE A 15 -0.61 1.20 -4.24
CA ILE A 15 -0.67 0.76 -2.84
C ILE A 15 0.72 0.56 -2.22
N VAL A 16 1.72 0.07 -2.97
CA VAL A 16 3.06 -0.23 -2.42
C VAL A 16 3.93 1.02 -2.37
N PHE A 17 3.92 1.85 -3.42
CA PHE A 17 4.80 3.01 -3.53
C PHE A 17 4.11 4.35 -3.30
N GLY A 18 2.77 4.41 -3.35
CA GLY A 18 2.04 5.68 -3.20
C GLY A 18 2.18 6.56 -4.44
N ASP A 19 2.35 5.95 -5.60
CA ASP A 19 2.58 6.67 -6.85
C ASP A 19 1.31 7.36 -7.35
N ASN A 20 1.33 8.70 -7.41
CA ASN A 20 0.18 9.50 -7.81
C ASN A 20 -0.22 9.30 -9.27
N GLY A 21 0.75 9.00 -10.16
CA GLY A 21 0.46 8.70 -11.57
C GLY A 21 -0.31 7.40 -11.73
N ALA A 22 0.05 6.39 -10.93
CA ALA A 22 -0.64 5.11 -10.85
C ALA A 22 -2.03 5.24 -10.22
N ILE A 23 -2.23 6.15 -9.27
CA ILE A 23 -3.58 6.44 -8.73
C ILE A 23 -4.46 7.05 -9.84
N ALA A 24 -3.93 8.01 -10.60
CA ALA A 24 -4.65 8.65 -11.68
C ALA A 24 -5.03 7.67 -12.81
N SER A 25 -4.15 6.71 -13.12
CA SER A 25 -4.40 5.73 -14.19
C SER A 25 -5.50 4.70 -13.88
N LEU A 26 -5.91 4.57 -12.62
CA LEU A 26 -6.96 3.64 -12.20
C LEU A 26 -8.38 4.10 -12.56
N GLY A 27 -8.56 5.36 -12.97
CA GLY A 27 -9.88 5.89 -13.35
C GLY A 27 -10.91 5.79 -12.23
N ILE A 28 -10.48 5.89 -10.97
CA ILE A 28 -11.37 5.81 -9.80
C ILE A 28 -12.32 7.00 -9.84
N VAL A 29 -13.62 6.71 -9.91
CA VAL A 29 -14.65 7.74 -9.82
C VAL A 29 -14.79 8.14 -8.35
N PRO A 30 -14.59 9.43 -8.01
CA PRO A 30 -14.71 9.90 -6.63
C PRO A 30 -16.16 9.77 -6.12
N GLY A 31 -16.31 9.62 -4.80
CA GLY A 31 -17.61 9.60 -4.13
C GLY A 31 -17.50 10.32 -2.78
N GLY A 32 -17.98 9.72 -1.69
CA GLY A 32 -17.75 10.27 -0.33
C GLY A 32 -16.28 10.34 0.10
N LEU A 33 -15.37 9.76 -0.68
CA LEU A 33 -13.91 9.86 -0.54
C LEU A 33 -13.29 10.09 -1.92
N GLY A 34 -12.21 10.87 -1.96
CA GLY A 34 -11.33 11.06 -3.11
C GLY A 34 -10.64 9.77 -3.54
N ALA A 35 -10.08 9.75 -4.75
CA ALA A 35 -9.38 8.59 -5.28
C ALA A 35 -8.13 8.24 -4.46
N ASP A 36 -7.40 9.27 -4.04
CA ASP A 36 -6.24 9.19 -3.14
C ASP A 36 -6.61 8.65 -1.76
N GLU A 37 -7.68 9.16 -1.15
CA GLU A 37 -8.16 8.69 0.16
C GLU A 37 -8.60 7.22 0.10
N ARG A 38 -9.27 6.81 -0.97
CA ARG A 38 -9.65 5.41 -1.19
C ARG A 38 -8.43 4.50 -1.30
N ILE A 39 -7.42 4.90 -2.07
CA ILE A 39 -6.17 4.14 -2.17
C ILE A 39 -5.41 4.12 -0.84
N ALA A 40 -5.45 5.22 -0.07
CA ALA A 40 -4.82 5.30 1.24
C ALA A 40 -5.34 4.22 2.21
N VAL A 41 -6.64 3.87 2.16
CA VAL A 41 -7.20 2.76 2.96
C VAL A 41 -6.48 1.44 2.64
N TYR A 42 -6.34 1.09 1.36
CA TYR A 42 -5.67 -0.15 0.96
C TYR A 42 -4.16 -0.12 1.28
N ARG A 43 -3.51 1.01 1.01
CA ARG A 43 -2.10 1.23 1.32
C ARG A 43 -1.81 1.07 2.82
N ASN A 44 -2.62 1.67 3.68
CA ASN A 44 -2.48 1.56 5.13
C ASN A 44 -2.59 0.10 5.61
N ASN A 45 -3.54 -0.66 5.04
CA ASN A 45 -3.69 -2.08 5.34
C ASN A 45 -2.47 -2.90 4.88
N VAL A 46 -1.99 -2.69 3.64
CA VAL A 46 -0.83 -3.41 3.10
C VAL A 46 0.42 -3.13 3.92
N LEU A 47 0.74 -1.86 4.16
CA LEU A 47 1.94 -1.49 4.92
C LEU A 47 1.84 -1.94 6.39
N GLY A 48 0.65 -1.88 7.00
CA GLY A 48 0.42 -2.43 8.33
C GLY A 48 0.64 -3.95 8.39
N ASN A 49 0.15 -4.69 7.41
CA ASN A 49 0.35 -6.14 7.33
C ASN A 49 1.81 -6.50 7.08
N TYR A 50 2.52 -5.77 6.22
CA TYR A 50 3.95 -6.01 5.98
C TYR A 50 4.79 -5.80 7.23
N ARG A 51 4.53 -4.74 7.99
CA ARG A 51 5.18 -4.50 9.29
C ARG A 51 4.95 -5.64 10.27
N LYS A 52 3.70 -6.09 10.41
CA LYS A 52 3.34 -7.24 11.26
C LYS A 52 4.05 -8.52 10.81
N ALA A 53 4.09 -8.77 9.50
CA ALA A 53 4.80 -9.92 8.94
C ALA A 53 6.30 -9.85 9.22
N LEU A 54 6.94 -8.69 9.00
CA LEU A 54 8.34 -8.48 9.31
C LEU A 54 8.64 -8.74 10.80
N ALA A 55 7.81 -8.23 11.70
CA ALA A 55 7.97 -8.45 13.14
C ALA A 55 7.87 -9.93 13.51
N ALA A 56 6.90 -10.65 12.92
CA ALA A 56 6.71 -12.08 13.14
C ALA A 56 7.86 -12.93 12.56
N THR A 57 8.40 -12.55 11.40
CA THR A 57 9.50 -13.29 10.74
C THR A 57 10.85 -13.01 11.39
N TYR A 58 11.08 -11.79 11.90
CA TYR A 58 12.40 -11.36 12.39
C TYR A 58 12.36 -10.83 13.85
N PRO A 59 11.92 -11.63 14.82
CA PRO A 59 11.75 -11.17 16.21
C PRO A 59 13.08 -10.76 16.88
N VAL A 60 14.20 -11.42 16.54
CA VAL A 60 15.52 -11.06 17.08
C VAL A 60 15.95 -9.68 16.56
N LEU A 61 15.77 -9.40 15.27
CA LEU A 61 16.11 -8.10 14.70
C LEU A 61 15.26 -6.99 15.34
N GLN A 62 13.95 -7.22 15.51
CA GLN A 62 13.08 -6.26 16.19
C GLN A 62 13.56 -5.92 17.61
N ARG A 63 14.07 -6.91 18.37
CA ARG A 63 14.64 -6.68 19.71
C ARG A 63 15.94 -5.88 19.69
N LEU A 64 16.76 -6.05 18.64
CA LEU A 64 18.05 -5.37 18.51
C LEU A 64 17.90 -3.92 18.03
N VAL A 65 17.02 -3.66 17.05
CA VAL A 65 16.87 -2.33 16.44
C VAL A 65 15.71 -1.51 17.04
N GLY A 66 14.89 -2.15 17.88
CA GLY A 66 13.70 -1.56 18.49
C GLY A 66 12.46 -1.61 17.58
N GLY A 67 11.30 -1.57 18.22
CA GLY A 67 10.00 -1.71 17.53
C GLY A 67 9.66 -0.59 16.54
N ARG A 68 10.33 0.58 16.61
CA ARG A 68 10.04 1.72 15.71
C ARG A 68 10.28 1.39 14.23
N LEU A 69 11.25 0.54 13.90
CA LEU A 69 11.49 0.10 12.52
C LEU A 69 10.47 -0.93 12.01
N PHE A 70 9.60 -1.41 12.90
CA PHE A 70 8.55 -2.39 12.62
C PHE A 70 7.14 -1.81 12.85
N ASN A 71 7.00 -0.50 13.07
CA ASN A 71 5.74 0.20 13.34
C ASN A 71 5.33 1.16 12.22
#